data_AF-A0A833RGI3-F1
#
_entry.id   AF-A0A833RGI3-F1
#
_cell.length_a   1.000
_cell.length_b   1.000
_cell.length_c   1.000
_cell.angle_alpha   90.00
_cell.angle_beta   90.00
_cell.angle_gamma   90.00
#
_symmetry.space_group_name_H-M   'P 1'
#
loop_
_entity.id
_entity.type
_entity.pdbx_description
1 polymer ?
#
loop_
_entity_poly.entity_id
_entity_poly.type
_entity_poly.pdbx_seq_one_letter_code
_entity_poly.pdbx_strand_id
1 'polypeptide(L)'
;MEILNWSRQTNGSCTEAILVWHIATVLFHHQETSPPQQNNNLFTEEQVVALELSAYCHYLVAYLPELLPDDVEWTEEKYESVRKDILAIVRSSENKKTKNDRCNYALETTTWGDNSLVGKGAKLAKVLINCAEEGSQVWKMLAEFWPEMMLFIAPSDNVEGHQKILHKKEFITQLWALLTHAGIVTRPTLTEHQGHESESNAVMGDVNV
;
A
#
# COMPACT_ATOMS: atom_id res chain seq x y z
N MET A 1 11.74 -1.17 -7.72
CA MET A 1 11.59 0.26 -8.03
C MET A 1 10.43 0.60 -8.99
N GLU A 2 9.92 -0.32 -9.83
CA GLU A 2 8.75 -0.04 -10.69
C GLU A 2 7.38 -0.11 -9.97
N ILE A 3 7.28 -0.79 -8.81
CA ILE A 3 6.00 -1.00 -8.11
C ILE A 3 5.54 0.28 -7.38
N LEU A 4 6.47 1.09 -6.87
CA LEU A 4 6.20 2.45 -6.36
C LEU A 4 5.71 3.45 -7.43
N ASN A 5 5.76 3.13 -8.73
CA ASN A 5 5.20 4.02 -9.76
C ASN A 5 3.67 4.02 -9.79
N TRP A 6 3.01 3.01 -9.23
CA TRP A 6 1.56 3.02 -9.23
C TRP A 6 0.97 3.84 -8.07
N SER A 7 1.60 3.88 -6.89
CA SER A 7 1.25 4.89 -5.88
C SER A 7 1.48 6.33 -6.39
N ARG A 8 2.43 6.53 -7.31
CA ARG A 8 2.65 7.81 -8.03
C ARG A 8 1.58 8.16 -9.07
N GLN A 9 0.90 7.18 -9.66
CA GLN A 9 -0.11 7.41 -10.71
C GLN A 9 -1.51 7.67 -10.14
N THR A 10 -1.73 7.32 -8.87
CA THR A 10 -2.82 7.89 -8.10
C THR A 10 -2.36 9.25 -7.58
N ASN A 11 -2.99 10.35 -8.00
CA ASN A 11 -2.82 11.68 -7.40
C ASN A 11 -3.30 11.74 -5.91
N GLY A 12 -3.18 10.65 -5.17
CA GLY A 12 -3.71 10.45 -3.83
C GLY A 12 -2.63 10.46 -2.76
N SER A 13 -3.05 10.66 -1.52
CA SER A 13 -2.19 10.70 -0.34
C SER A 13 -1.70 9.28 0.06
N CYS A 14 -0.71 9.19 0.96
CA CYS A 14 -0.20 7.87 1.39
C CYS A 14 -1.30 7.05 2.11
N THR A 15 -2.17 7.71 2.85
CA THR A 15 -3.35 7.13 3.50
C THR A 15 -4.31 6.53 2.49
N GLU A 16 -4.57 7.22 1.37
CA GLU A 16 -5.43 6.67 0.32
C GLU A 16 -4.82 5.42 -0.31
N ALA A 17 -3.51 5.43 -0.56
CA ALA A 17 -2.79 4.27 -1.08
C ALA A 17 -2.87 3.09 -0.10
N ILE A 18 -2.57 3.29 1.19
CA ILE A 18 -2.66 2.24 2.21
C ILE A 18 -4.07 1.63 2.23
N LEU A 19 -5.11 2.46 2.27
CA LEU A 19 -6.50 1.98 2.36
C LEU A 19 -6.90 1.18 1.11
N VAL A 20 -6.62 1.69 -0.08
CA VAL A 20 -6.96 1.03 -1.36
C VAL A 20 -6.24 -0.32 -1.48
N TRP A 21 -4.93 -0.34 -1.23
CA TRP A 21 -4.13 -1.56 -1.33
C TRP A 21 -4.46 -2.57 -0.24
N HIS A 22 -4.78 -2.12 0.97
CA HIS A 22 -5.19 -3.02 2.05
C HIS A 22 -6.49 -3.73 1.71
N ILE A 23 -7.51 -2.97 1.28
CA ILE A 23 -8.79 -3.54 0.84
C ILE A 23 -8.56 -4.56 -0.28
N ALA A 24 -7.73 -4.23 -1.27
CA ALA A 24 -7.46 -5.14 -2.36
C ALA A 24 -6.72 -6.42 -1.93
N THR A 25 -5.72 -6.29 -1.07
CA THR A 25 -4.96 -7.43 -0.51
C THR A 25 -5.90 -8.37 0.24
N VAL A 26 -6.80 -7.82 1.06
CA VAL A 26 -7.80 -8.60 1.82
C VAL A 26 -8.81 -9.26 0.87
N LEU A 27 -9.36 -8.55 -0.11
CA LEU A 27 -10.32 -9.14 -1.05
C LEU A 27 -9.68 -10.25 -1.91
N PHE A 28 -8.46 -10.02 -2.40
CA PHE A 28 -7.69 -11.00 -3.15
C PHE A 28 -7.45 -12.29 -2.33
N HIS A 29 -7.04 -12.14 -1.06
CA HIS A 29 -6.86 -13.27 -0.15
C HIS A 29 -8.12 -14.15 -0.01
N HIS A 30 -9.29 -13.52 0.15
CA HIS A 30 -10.54 -14.26 0.31
C HIS A 30 -10.96 -14.97 -0.99
N GLN A 31 -10.64 -14.39 -2.15
CA GLN A 31 -10.92 -15.03 -3.43
C GLN A 31 -10.08 -16.29 -3.63
N GLU A 32 -8.78 -16.24 -3.37
CA GLU A 32 -7.91 -17.42 -3.54
C GLU A 32 -8.22 -18.56 -2.57
N THR A 33 -8.72 -18.26 -1.38
CA THR A 33 -9.08 -19.27 -0.38
C THR A 33 -10.47 -19.89 -0.60
N SER A 34 -11.14 -19.55 -1.70
CA SER A 34 -12.50 -20.00 -2.04
C SER A 34 -12.65 -21.46 -2.52
N PRO A 35 -11.70 -22.11 -3.21
CA PRO A 35 -11.82 -23.52 -3.52
C PRO A 35 -11.36 -24.41 -2.36
N PRO A 36 -11.96 -25.60 -2.15
CA PRO A 36 -11.51 -26.56 -1.14
C PRO A 36 -10.24 -27.28 -1.65
N GLN A 37 -9.10 -26.58 -1.69
CA GLN A 37 -7.82 -27.23 -1.88
C GLN A 37 -7.38 -27.84 -0.56
N GLN A 38 -7.52 -29.17 -0.49
CA GLN A 38 -7.01 -29.99 0.60
C GLN A 38 -5.49 -29.89 0.69
N ASN A 39 -5.00 -29.88 1.93
CA ASN A 39 -3.64 -30.22 2.37
C ASN A 39 -2.52 -29.18 2.18
N ASN A 40 -2.69 -28.01 2.80
CA ASN A 40 -1.81 -27.51 3.87
C ASN A 40 -2.27 -26.09 4.24
N ASN A 41 -2.82 -25.90 5.44
CA ASN A 41 -3.23 -24.58 5.97
C ASN A 41 -2.05 -23.64 6.27
N LEU A 42 -0.92 -23.80 5.59
CA LEU A 42 0.26 -22.98 5.79
C LEU A 42 0.31 -21.92 4.71
N PHE A 43 0.13 -20.67 5.11
CA PHE A 43 0.41 -19.52 4.27
C PHE A 43 1.85 -19.57 3.78
N THR A 44 2.10 -19.16 2.52
CA THR A 44 3.47 -18.93 2.05
C THR A 44 4.09 -17.74 2.79
N GLU A 45 5.42 -17.63 2.79
CA GLU A 45 6.11 -16.50 3.41
C GLU A 45 5.64 -15.16 2.80
N GLU A 46 5.43 -15.13 1.48
CA GLU A 46 4.93 -13.95 0.77
C GLU A 46 3.51 -13.57 1.22
N GLN A 47 2.64 -14.56 1.41
CA GLN A 47 1.28 -14.32 1.93
C GLN A 47 1.31 -13.74 3.34
N VAL A 48 2.14 -14.30 4.22
CA VAL A 48 2.29 -13.79 5.59
C VAL A 48 2.80 -12.36 5.57
N VAL A 49 3.89 -12.08 4.85
CA VAL A 49 4.46 -10.72 4.77
C VAL A 49 3.44 -9.72 4.23
N ALA A 50 2.76 -10.06 3.14
CA ALA A 50 1.78 -9.16 2.54
C ALA A 50 0.60 -8.88 3.48
N LEU A 51 0.01 -9.91 4.12
CA LEU A 51 -1.14 -9.75 4.98
C LEU A 51 -0.81 -9.01 6.27
N GLU A 52 0.29 -9.38 6.93
CA GLU A 52 0.70 -8.78 8.21
C GLU A 52 1.08 -7.31 8.04
N LEU A 53 1.90 -6.98 7.02
CA LEU A 53 2.29 -5.59 6.79
C LEU A 53 1.12 -4.75 6.27
N SER A 54 0.25 -5.32 5.44
CA SER A 54 -0.98 -4.64 5.04
C SER A 54 -1.87 -4.29 6.23
N ALA A 55 -2.08 -5.25 7.14
CA ALA A 55 -2.85 -5.05 8.36
C ALA A 55 -2.18 -4.03 9.30
N TYR A 56 -0.84 -4.06 9.40
CA TYR A 56 -0.10 -3.10 10.20
C TYR A 56 -0.21 -1.67 9.65
N CYS A 57 -0.05 -1.47 8.34
CA CYS A 57 -0.25 -0.16 7.71
C CYS A 57 -1.68 0.36 7.91
N HIS A 58 -2.69 -0.51 7.77
CA HIS A 58 -4.07 -0.15 8.08
C HIS A 58 -4.27 0.23 9.56
N TYR A 59 -3.62 -0.51 10.47
CA TYR A 59 -3.61 -0.17 11.90
C TYR A 59 -3.02 1.22 12.16
N LEU A 60 -1.93 1.59 11.49
CA LEU A 60 -1.37 2.94 11.58
C LEU A 60 -2.40 4.00 11.18
N VAL A 61 -3.09 3.80 10.05
CA VAL A 61 -4.17 4.71 9.58
C VAL A 61 -5.29 4.83 10.60
N ALA A 62 -5.70 3.72 11.23
CA ALA A 62 -6.86 3.68 12.11
C ALA A 62 -6.57 4.17 13.54
N TYR A 63 -5.34 4.01 14.04
CA TYR A 63 -5.02 4.17 15.46
C TYR A 63 -3.82 5.06 15.77
N LEU A 64 -2.91 5.26 14.82
CA LEU A 64 -1.70 6.07 14.99
C LEU A 64 -1.50 7.01 13.79
N PRO A 65 -2.52 7.79 13.38
CA PRO A 65 -2.43 8.67 12.22
C PRO A 65 -1.31 9.72 12.38
N GLU A 66 -0.91 10.06 13.61
CA GLU A 66 0.20 10.99 13.89
C GLU A 66 1.58 10.48 13.44
N LEU A 67 1.69 9.20 13.07
CA LEU A 67 2.91 8.58 12.56
C LEU A 67 2.96 8.51 11.04
N LEU A 68 1.88 8.87 10.36
CA LEU A 68 1.83 8.86 8.91
C LEU A 68 2.33 10.18 8.33
N PRO A 69 2.86 10.16 7.09
CA PRO A 69 3.28 11.37 6.38
C PRO A 69 2.16 12.38 6.09
N ASP A 70 0.92 11.91 5.98
CA ASP A 70 -0.23 12.77 5.68
C ASP A 70 -0.70 13.53 6.92
N ASP A 71 -1.48 14.59 6.70
CA ASP A 71 -2.16 15.28 7.78
C ASP A 71 -3.10 14.34 8.57
N VAL A 72 -3.15 14.54 9.89
CA VAL A 72 -3.93 13.68 10.81
C VAL A 72 -5.42 13.80 10.54
N GLU A 73 -5.95 15.02 10.38
CA GLU A 73 -7.37 15.25 10.11
C GLU A 73 -7.77 14.64 8.76
N TRP A 74 -6.92 14.80 7.74
CA TRP A 74 -7.10 14.15 6.45
C TRP A 74 -7.14 12.62 6.57
N THR A 75 -6.22 12.05 7.34
CA THR A 75 -6.12 10.60 7.52
C THR A 75 -7.37 10.04 8.21
N GLU A 76 -7.81 10.68 9.29
CA GLU A 76 -9.02 10.31 10.03
C GLU A 76 -10.28 10.44 9.16
N GLU A 77 -10.39 11.52 8.37
CA GLU A 77 -11.50 11.71 7.43
C GLU A 77 -11.60 10.55 6.43
N LYS A 78 -10.49 10.16 5.80
CA LYS A 78 -10.46 9.06 4.83
C LYS A 78 -10.75 7.71 5.46
N TYR A 79 -10.19 7.45 6.65
CA TYR A 79 -10.50 6.24 7.39
C TYR A 79 -11.99 6.14 7.73
N GLU A 80 -12.60 7.20 8.26
CA GLU A 80 -14.03 7.19 8.60
C GLU A 80 -14.93 7.07 7.36
N SER A 81 -14.54 7.64 6.23
CA SER A 81 -15.24 7.43 4.95
C SER A 81 -15.23 5.95 4.56
N VAL A 82 -14.05 5.32 4.55
CA VAL A 82 -13.91 3.88 4.25
C VAL A 82 -14.70 3.02 5.24
N ARG A 83 -14.65 3.34 6.52
CA ARG A 83 -15.38 2.61 7.57
C ARG A 83 -16.89 2.66 7.34
N LYS A 84 -17.44 3.83 7.00
CA LYS A 84 -18.88 3.99 6.69
C LYS A 84 -19.29 3.17 5.48
N ASP A 85 -18.50 3.21 4.41
CA ASP A 85 -18.75 2.43 3.20
C ASP A 85 -18.76 0.93 3.50
N ILE A 86 -17.72 0.42 4.19
CA ILE A 86 -17.62 -0.98 4.63
C ILE A 86 -18.82 -1.38 5.49
N LEU A 87 -19.23 -0.56 6.46
CA LEU A 87 -20.40 -0.85 7.29
C LEU A 87 -21.70 -0.90 6.49
N ALA A 88 -21.86 -0.04 5.47
CA ALA A 88 -23.02 -0.11 4.58
C ALA A 88 -23.05 -1.43 3.80
N ILE A 89 -21.91 -1.90 3.30
CA ILE A 89 -21.79 -3.18 2.58
C ILE A 89 -22.10 -4.37 3.50
N VAL A 90 -21.56 -4.36 4.72
CA VAL A 90 -21.83 -5.41 5.70
C VAL A 90 -23.34 -5.49 5.99
N ARG A 91 -24.02 -4.35 6.14
CA ARG A 91 -25.47 -4.29 6.30
C ARG A 91 -26.23 -4.81 5.08
N SER A 92 -25.82 -4.39 3.88
CA SER A 92 -26.45 -4.84 2.62
C SER A 92 -26.21 -6.32 2.30
N SER A 93 -25.22 -6.94 2.94
CA SER A 93 -24.86 -8.36 2.77
C SER A 93 -25.19 -9.21 3.99
N GLU A 94 -26.03 -8.73 4.91
CA GLU A 94 -26.44 -9.47 6.12
C GLU A 94 -27.05 -10.85 5.81
N ASN A 95 -27.73 -10.97 4.66
CA ASN A 95 -28.32 -12.22 4.20
C ASN A 95 -27.31 -13.24 3.65
N LYS A 96 -26.03 -12.86 3.50
CA LYS A 96 -24.95 -13.72 3.02
C LYS A 96 -24.41 -14.57 4.16
N LYS A 97 -24.35 -15.89 3.93
CA LYS A 97 -24.06 -16.90 4.96
C LYS A 97 -22.56 -17.08 5.22
N THR A 98 -21.71 -16.85 4.22
CA THR A 98 -20.27 -17.05 4.34
C THR A 98 -19.51 -15.72 4.25
N LYS A 99 -18.31 -15.68 4.82
CA LYS A 99 -17.39 -14.55 4.66
C LYS A 99 -17.07 -14.31 3.17
N ASN A 100 -16.93 -15.40 2.42
CA ASN A 100 -16.66 -15.35 0.99
C ASN A 100 -17.80 -14.71 0.19
N ASP A 101 -19.05 -15.06 0.49
CA ASP A 101 -20.22 -14.45 -0.16
C ASP A 101 -20.28 -12.93 0.05
N ARG A 102 -19.80 -12.44 1.21
CA ARG A 102 -19.71 -11.00 1.51
C ARG A 102 -18.56 -10.34 0.76
N CYS A 103 -17.41 -11.00 0.65
CA CYS A 103 -16.28 -10.54 -0.16
C CYS A 103 -16.63 -10.49 -1.66
N ASN A 104 -17.33 -11.49 -2.17
CA ASN A 104 -17.84 -11.50 -3.55
C ASN A 104 -18.86 -10.37 -3.78
N TYR A 105 -19.75 -10.14 -2.81
CA TYR A 105 -20.64 -8.99 -2.87
C TYR A 105 -19.87 -7.67 -2.89
N ALA A 106 -18.84 -7.53 -2.05
CA ALA A 106 -17.96 -6.37 -2.02
C ALA A 106 -17.22 -6.14 -3.35
N LEU A 107 -16.75 -7.21 -4.01
CA LEU A 107 -16.09 -7.14 -5.33
C LEU A 107 -17.06 -6.70 -6.44
N GLU A 108 -18.29 -7.21 -6.41
CA GLU A 108 -19.24 -7.00 -7.52
C GLU A 108 -20.15 -5.79 -7.36
N THR A 109 -20.30 -5.28 -6.16
CA THR A 109 -21.24 -4.18 -5.94
C THR A 109 -20.69 -2.85 -6.48
N THR A 110 -21.51 -2.17 -7.27
CA THR A 110 -21.23 -0.82 -7.78
C THR A 110 -21.59 0.28 -6.77
N THR A 111 -22.14 -0.11 -5.61
CA THR A 111 -22.61 0.82 -4.57
C THR A 111 -21.52 1.69 -3.97
N TRP A 112 -20.25 1.39 -4.25
CA TRP A 112 -19.10 2.08 -3.68
C TRP A 112 -18.97 3.48 -4.31
N GLY A 113 -19.57 3.71 -5.49
CA GLY A 113 -19.27 4.88 -6.32
C GLY A 113 -17.87 4.73 -6.90
N ASP A 114 -17.72 4.99 -8.20
CA ASP A 114 -16.48 4.68 -8.93
C ASP A 114 -15.21 5.33 -8.37
N ASN A 115 -15.37 6.40 -7.59
CA ASN A 115 -14.30 7.21 -7.03
C ASN A 115 -14.04 6.98 -5.53
N SER A 116 -14.83 6.17 -4.80
CA SER A 116 -14.52 5.90 -3.38
C SER A 116 -13.26 5.05 -3.24
N LEU A 117 -12.60 5.16 -2.09
CA LEU A 117 -11.40 4.36 -1.79
C LEU A 117 -11.71 2.88 -1.72
N VAL A 118 -12.88 2.54 -1.18
CA VAL A 118 -13.40 1.19 -1.16
C VAL A 118 -13.54 0.77 -2.64
N GLY A 119 -14.28 1.54 -3.46
CA GLY A 119 -14.45 1.36 -4.91
C GLY A 119 -13.17 1.03 -5.66
N LYS A 120 -12.14 1.86 -5.47
CA LYS A 120 -10.80 1.70 -6.02
C LYS A 120 -10.14 0.41 -5.55
N GLY A 121 -10.25 0.06 -4.26
CA GLY A 121 -9.74 -1.19 -3.68
C GLY A 121 -10.37 -2.44 -4.29
N ALA A 122 -11.69 -2.47 -4.52
CA ALA A 122 -12.34 -3.60 -5.20
C ALA A 122 -11.91 -3.72 -6.67
N LYS A 123 -11.82 -2.61 -7.40
CA LYS A 123 -11.33 -2.60 -8.79
C LYS A 123 -9.92 -3.16 -8.87
N LEU A 124 -9.05 -2.72 -7.96
CA LEU A 124 -7.71 -3.22 -7.84
C LEU A 124 -7.69 -4.72 -7.50
N ALA A 125 -8.51 -5.18 -6.54
CA ALA A 125 -8.61 -6.61 -6.22
C ALA A 125 -8.94 -7.44 -7.46
N LYS A 126 -9.87 -6.98 -8.31
CA LYS A 126 -10.19 -7.62 -9.59
C LYS A 126 -8.99 -7.70 -10.53
N VAL A 127 -8.17 -6.65 -10.61
CA VAL A 127 -6.92 -6.67 -11.38
C VAL A 127 -5.95 -7.73 -10.81
N LEU A 128 -5.77 -7.77 -9.49
CA LEU A 128 -4.90 -8.76 -8.84
C LEU A 128 -5.36 -10.20 -9.10
N ILE A 129 -6.66 -10.45 -9.01
CA ILE A 129 -7.27 -11.76 -9.31
C ILE A 129 -6.97 -12.16 -10.76
N ASN A 130 -7.23 -11.29 -11.73
CA ASN A 130 -6.98 -11.57 -13.14
C ASN A 130 -5.49 -11.84 -13.41
N CYS A 131 -4.59 -11.05 -12.81
CA CYS A 131 -3.14 -11.27 -12.94
C CYS A 131 -2.73 -12.65 -12.40
N ALA A 132 -3.31 -13.10 -11.28
CA ALA A 132 -3.04 -14.42 -10.72
C ALA A 132 -3.56 -15.54 -11.64
N GLU A 133 -4.75 -15.39 -12.22
CA GLU A 133 -5.32 -16.31 -13.21
C GLU A 133 -4.45 -16.41 -14.48
N GLU A 134 -3.80 -15.31 -14.87
CA GLU A 134 -2.83 -15.25 -15.97
C GLU A 134 -1.44 -15.82 -15.60
N GLY A 135 -1.26 -16.29 -14.37
CA GLY A 135 -0.02 -16.92 -13.89
C GLY A 135 1.01 -15.97 -13.28
N SER A 136 0.63 -14.72 -12.98
CA SER A 136 1.51 -13.76 -12.31
C SER A 136 1.75 -14.12 -10.84
N GLN A 137 2.95 -13.83 -10.33
CA GLN A 137 3.30 -14.04 -8.92
C GLN A 137 2.78 -12.90 -8.02
N VAL A 138 1.45 -12.78 -7.90
CA VAL A 138 0.81 -11.65 -7.23
C VAL A 138 1.21 -11.53 -5.75
N TRP A 139 1.30 -12.64 -5.01
CA TRP A 139 1.75 -12.61 -3.61
C TRP A 139 3.16 -12.09 -3.43
N LYS A 140 4.07 -12.47 -4.33
CA LYS A 140 5.44 -11.96 -4.31
C LYS A 140 5.46 -10.45 -4.51
N MET A 141 4.69 -9.95 -5.49
CA MET A 141 4.57 -8.50 -5.73
C MET A 141 4.01 -7.78 -4.51
N LEU A 142 2.97 -8.31 -3.86
CA LEU A 142 2.41 -7.72 -2.63
C LEU A 142 3.41 -7.76 -1.46
N ALA A 143 4.17 -8.84 -1.34
CA ALA A 143 5.21 -9.00 -0.32
C ALA A 143 6.41 -8.07 -0.54
N GLU A 144 6.65 -7.62 -1.77
CA GLU A 144 7.65 -6.58 -2.08
C GLU A 144 7.05 -5.17 -1.87
N PHE A 145 5.79 -4.96 -2.23
CA PHE A 145 5.10 -3.67 -2.12
C PHE A 145 4.96 -3.19 -0.67
N TRP A 146 4.50 -4.04 0.26
CA TRP A 146 4.20 -3.59 1.62
C TRP A 146 5.45 -3.17 2.43
N PRO A 147 6.60 -3.85 2.35
CA PRO A 147 7.86 -3.35 2.89
C PRO A 147 8.30 -2.03 2.24
N GLU A 148 8.13 -1.86 0.92
CA GLU A 148 8.42 -0.59 0.24
C GLU A 148 7.53 0.54 0.80
N MET A 149 6.23 0.28 1.03
CA MET A 149 5.32 1.24 1.66
C MET A 149 5.77 1.59 3.09
N MET A 150 6.18 0.60 3.88
CA MET A 150 6.72 0.80 5.22
C MET A 150 7.98 1.68 5.23
N LEU A 151 8.90 1.43 4.30
CA LEU A 151 10.12 2.23 4.13
C LEU A 151 9.81 3.64 3.62
N PHE A 152 8.71 3.82 2.88
CA PHE A 152 8.26 5.13 2.44
C PHE A 152 7.64 5.95 3.58
N ILE A 153 6.81 5.34 4.44
CA ILE A 153 6.15 6.06 5.53
C ILE A 153 7.04 6.28 6.76
N ALA A 154 8.09 5.45 6.96
CA ALA A 154 8.94 5.53 8.14
C ALA A 154 9.75 6.83 8.28
N PRO A 155 10.39 7.39 7.23
CA PRO A 155 11.06 8.67 7.34
C PRO A 155 10.06 9.79 7.66
N SER A 156 10.28 10.44 8.79
CA SER A 156 9.39 11.44 9.37
C SER A 156 10.19 12.58 9.98
N ASP A 157 9.77 13.79 9.66
CA ASP A 157 10.20 15.06 10.24
C ASP A 157 9.49 15.35 11.57
N ASN A 158 8.42 14.61 11.89
CA ASN A 158 7.72 14.67 13.17
C ASN A 158 8.48 13.91 14.28
N VAL A 159 9.68 14.42 14.60
CA VAL A 159 10.54 13.87 15.66
C VAL A 159 9.80 13.83 17.00
N GLU A 160 8.95 14.83 17.30
CA GLU A 160 8.18 14.87 18.55
C GLU A 160 7.13 13.75 18.62
N GLY A 161 6.45 13.45 17.51
CA GLY A 161 5.51 12.32 17.41
C GLY A 161 6.20 11.00 17.70
N HIS A 162 7.32 10.71 17.01
CA HIS A 162 8.09 9.49 17.22
C HIS A 162 8.72 9.42 18.61
N GLN A 163 9.20 10.53 19.19
CA GLN A 163 9.73 10.56 20.56
C GLN A 163 8.64 10.24 21.60
N LYS A 164 7.43 10.79 21.44
CA LYS A 164 6.30 10.54 22.35
C LYS A 164 5.89 9.08 22.39
N ILE A 165 6.11 8.32 21.32
CA ILE A 165 5.75 6.90 21.28
C ILE A 165 6.97 5.95 21.30
N LEU A 166 8.19 6.49 21.37
CA LEU A 166 9.42 5.69 21.38
C LEU A 166 9.43 4.64 22.50
N HIS A 167 8.84 4.97 23.64
CA HIS A 167 8.70 4.05 24.78
C HIS A 167 7.67 2.92 24.53
N LYS A 168 6.76 3.08 23.57
CA LYS A 168 5.74 2.08 23.20
C LYS A 168 6.28 0.96 22.31
N LYS A 169 7.52 1.09 21.81
CA LYS A 169 8.19 0.11 20.92
C LYS A 169 7.42 -0.19 19.62
N GLU A 170 6.67 0.78 19.10
CA GLU A 170 6.00 0.66 17.80
C GLU A 170 7.01 0.31 16.69
N PHE A 171 6.66 -0.64 15.82
CA PHE A 171 7.57 -1.13 14.78
C PHE A 171 8.02 -0.01 13.83
N ILE A 172 7.10 0.86 13.40
CA ILE A 172 7.41 1.98 12.52
C ILE A 172 8.42 2.97 13.15
N THR A 173 8.38 3.16 14.46
CA THR A 173 9.32 4.05 15.17
C THR A 173 10.71 3.43 15.27
N GLN A 174 10.80 2.11 15.41
CA GLN A 174 12.09 1.42 15.35
C GLN A 174 12.71 1.55 13.94
N LEU A 175 11.89 1.39 12.90
CA LEU A 175 12.32 1.57 11.51
C LEU A 175 12.79 3.01 11.25
N TRP A 176 12.01 4.00 11.68
CA TRP A 176 12.41 5.42 11.63
C TRP A 176 13.75 5.69 12.31
N ALA A 177 13.98 5.14 13.51
CA ALA A 177 15.23 5.34 14.24
C ALA A 177 16.44 4.73 13.50
N LEU A 178 16.28 3.54 12.93
CA LEU A 178 17.32 2.88 12.12
C LEU A 178 17.63 3.67 10.84
N LEU A 179 16.61 4.14 10.14
CA LEU A 179 16.76 4.96 8.93
C LEU A 179 17.44 6.29 9.26
N THR A 180 17.03 6.95 10.33
CA THR A 180 17.65 8.19 10.82
C THR A 180 19.12 7.98 11.15
N HIS A 181 19.47 6.89 11.86
CA HIS A 181 20.86 6.55 12.15
C HIS A 181 21.68 6.26 10.88
N ALA A 182 21.06 5.67 9.85
CA ALA A 182 21.68 5.46 8.54
C ALA A 182 21.77 6.72 7.68
N GLY A 183 21.30 7.89 8.17
CA GLY A 183 21.28 9.15 7.43
C GLY A 183 20.12 9.29 6.44
N ILE A 184 19.17 8.34 6.44
CA ILE A 184 17.97 8.34 5.59
C ILE A 184 16.85 9.04 6.36
N VAL A 185 16.88 10.38 6.34
CA VAL A 185 15.94 11.22 7.10
C VAL A 185 14.82 11.81 6.24
N THR A 186 14.98 11.78 4.92
CA THR A 186 14.00 12.25 3.96
C THR A 186 13.33 11.08 3.26
N ARG A 187 12.03 11.22 3.00
CA ARG A 187 11.32 10.32 2.08
C ARG A 187 11.95 10.47 0.67
N PRO A 188 12.00 9.40 -0.14
CA PRO A 188 12.55 9.47 -1.49
C PRO A 188 11.90 10.61 -2.30
N THR A 189 12.69 11.64 -2.66
CA THR A 189 12.26 12.74 -3.54
C THR A 189 12.52 12.40 -5.00
N LEU A 190 11.59 12.74 -5.89
CA LEU A 190 11.54 12.31 -7.30
C LEU A 190 12.58 12.92 -8.27
N THR A 191 13.66 13.52 -7.79
CA THR A 191 14.60 14.22 -8.67
C THR A 191 16.04 13.86 -8.35
N GLU A 192 16.51 12.70 -8.83
CA GLU A 192 17.94 12.46 -9.05
C GLU A 192 18.19 11.21 -9.90
N HIS A 193 17.72 11.25 -11.15
CA HIS A 193 18.27 10.44 -12.25
C HIS A 193 18.38 11.29 -13.52
N GLN A 194 19.02 12.46 -13.39
CA GLN A 194 19.74 13.09 -14.48
C GLN A 194 21.11 13.50 -13.96
N GLY A 195 22.03 12.55 -13.95
CA GLY A 195 23.43 12.78 -13.66
C GLY A 195 24.30 11.98 -14.63
N HIS A 196 24.86 12.70 -15.61
CA HIS A 196 26.16 12.44 -16.24
C HIS A 196 26.41 11.10 -16.94
N GLU A 197 26.41 11.15 -18.28
CA GLU A 197 27.40 10.53 -19.20
C GLU A 197 27.10 11.08 -20.61
N SER A 198 27.85 12.06 -21.14
CA SER A 198 28.99 11.74 -22.00
C SER A 198 29.96 12.93 -22.09
N GLU A 199 31.20 12.69 -21.68
CA GLU A 199 32.39 13.46 -22.07
C GLU A 199 32.77 13.22 -23.54
N SER A 200 33.52 14.18 -24.09
CA SER A 200 34.61 13.98 -25.07
C SER A 200 34.30 13.28 -26.41
N ASN A 201 34.07 14.10 -27.44
CA ASN A 201 34.56 13.96 -28.83
C ASN A 201 34.06 15.23 -29.56
N ALA A 202 34.83 16.15 -30.14
CA ALA A 202 36.24 16.17 -30.50
C ALA A 202 36.66 17.65 -30.62
N VAL A 203 37.86 17.96 -30.15
CA VAL A 203 38.67 19.04 -30.73
C VAL A 203 39.21 18.50 -32.05
N MET A 204 39.05 19.25 -33.15
CA MET A 204 40.03 19.54 -34.23
C MET A 204 39.40 19.58 -35.63
N GLY A 205 39.62 20.70 -36.34
CA GLY A 205 39.42 20.89 -37.79
C GLY A 205 38.01 21.39 -38.17
N ASP A 206 37.78 22.50 -38.87
CA ASP A 206 38.65 23.27 -39.74
C ASP A 206 38.16 24.72 -39.86
N VAL A 207 39.13 25.63 -39.94
CA VAL A 207 39.02 26.94 -40.58
C VAL A 207 39.09 26.70 -42.09
N ASN A 208 38.13 27.22 -42.88
CA ASN A 208 38.45 27.99 -44.10
C ASN A 208 37.23 28.50 -44.89
N VAL A 209 37.37 29.79 -45.26
CA VAL A 209 36.70 30.66 -46.26
C VAL A 209 35.27 31.11 -45.97
#